data_AF-A0A9D6MBF3-F1
#
_entry.id   AF-A0A9D6MBF3-F1
#
_cell.length_a   1.000
_cell.length_b   1.000
_cell.length_c   1.000
_cell.angle_alpha   90.00
_cell.angle_beta   90.00
_cell.angle_gamma   90.00
#
_symmetry.space_group_name_H-M   'P 1'
#
loop_
_entity.id
_entity.type
_entity.pdbx_description
1 polymer ?
#
loop_
_entity_poly.entity_id
_entity_poly.type
_entity_poly.pdbx_seq_one_letter_code
_entity_poly.pdbx_strand_id
1 'polypeptide(L)'
;MPTISAENPLRFVFPTPGPLPVSGWRPPQVQVPLSLRPEDHYWFARPIAADRVNWPHPFYRYGGTYYGLMAIHAGVDFDSPTGTPAYAAGPGVVVWTGYGLYGANPPEDDPYGLAVAIRHDFGYRGQVLYTLYGHLSKINVWVDQTVKTGDLLGAVGETGNVTGPHLHFEVRVGENRYRATRNPELWLAPPSGWGVLAGRLVDQIDRPIPAAEIHVKSQETGREWVVFSYAQLTVNPDDIYDENFVLSDLPEGKYAVTVAIAESTISGEVYIHPGQTNFVLMKDGVGMIVEPPILQPATLIPYSTKTPTPTPTVTRTPSATPTVTPTR
;
A
#
# COMPACT_ATOMS: atom_id res chain seq x y z
N MET A 1 -48.20 30.32 44.22
CA MET A 1 -47.84 28.98 43.72
C MET A 1 -47.63 29.10 42.21
N PRO A 2 -46.40 29.07 41.69
CA PRO A 2 -46.15 29.17 40.25
C PRO A 2 -46.34 27.81 39.57
N THR A 3 -47.00 27.81 38.41
CA THR A 3 -47.20 26.65 37.53
C THR A 3 -45.94 26.36 36.73
N ILE A 4 -45.42 25.14 36.86
CA ILE A 4 -44.27 24.63 36.10
C ILE A 4 -44.78 24.21 34.71
N SER A 5 -44.20 24.81 33.67
CA SER A 5 -44.39 24.40 32.27
C SER A 5 -43.66 23.08 32.03
N ALA A 6 -44.36 22.08 31.48
CA ALA A 6 -43.74 20.82 31.07
C ALA A 6 -42.76 21.07 29.91
N GLU A 7 -41.49 20.70 30.10
CA GLU A 7 -40.47 20.75 29.05
C GLU A 7 -40.81 19.77 27.92
N ASN A 8 -40.68 20.26 26.69
CA ASN A 8 -40.91 19.51 25.45
C ASN A 8 -39.79 18.45 25.30
N PRO A 9 -40.10 17.15 25.19
CA PRO A 9 -39.05 16.14 25.07
C PRO A 9 -38.25 16.33 23.78
N LEU A 10 -36.92 16.22 23.89
CA LEU A 10 -35.95 16.29 22.79
C LEU A 10 -36.41 15.39 21.63
N ARG A 11 -36.75 16.00 20.48
CA ARG A 11 -37.03 15.28 19.23
C ARG A 11 -35.74 15.17 18.42
N PHE A 12 -35.22 13.96 18.30
CA PHE A 12 -34.18 13.63 17.33
C PHE A 12 -34.81 13.59 15.94
N VAL A 13 -34.51 14.57 15.08
CA VAL A 13 -34.81 14.50 13.65
C VAL A 13 -33.55 13.95 12.99
N PHE A 14 -33.58 12.67 12.63
CA PHE A 14 -32.55 12.13 11.74
C PHE A 14 -32.73 12.77 10.36
N PRO A 15 -31.70 13.40 9.78
CA PRO A 15 -31.79 13.87 8.40
C PRO A 15 -32.14 12.68 7.52
N THR A 16 -33.09 12.88 6.60
CA THR A 16 -33.39 11.90 5.56
C THR A 16 -32.07 11.50 4.91
N PRO A 17 -31.67 10.22 4.92
CA PRO A 17 -30.46 9.79 4.25
C PRO A 17 -30.51 10.32 2.82
N GLY A 18 -29.44 10.99 2.39
CA GLY A 18 -29.28 11.30 0.97
C GLY A 18 -29.42 10.01 0.15
N PRO A 19 -29.73 10.10 -1.15
CA PRO A 19 -29.71 8.92 -2.01
C PRO A 19 -28.38 8.18 -1.78
N LEU A 20 -28.48 6.87 -1.50
CA LEU A 20 -27.30 6.04 -1.35
C LEU A 20 -26.40 6.30 -2.56
N PRO A 21 -25.09 6.55 -2.38
CA PRO A 21 -24.20 6.65 -3.52
C PRO A 21 -24.40 5.39 -4.35
N VAL A 22 -24.70 5.58 -5.63
CA VAL A 22 -24.78 4.47 -6.59
C VAL A 22 -23.34 4.02 -6.81
N SER A 23 -22.82 3.21 -5.89
CA SER A 23 -21.60 2.45 -6.11
C SER A 23 -21.93 1.51 -7.25
N GLY A 24 -21.32 1.75 -8.43
CA GLY A 24 -21.37 0.78 -9.53
C GLY A 24 -21.03 -0.58 -8.93
N TRP A 25 -21.96 -1.53 -9.07
CA TRP A 25 -21.89 -2.87 -8.48
C TRP A 25 -20.44 -3.36 -8.41
N ARG A 26 -19.96 -3.65 -7.19
CA ARG A 26 -18.61 -4.16 -6.96
C ARG A 26 -18.68 -5.65 -6.63
N PRO A 27 -17.86 -6.49 -7.25
CA PRO A 27 -17.80 -7.89 -6.91
C PRO A 27 -17.39 -8.07 -5.44
N PRO A 28 -17.84 -9.14 -4.77
CA PRO A 28 -17.34 -9.49 -3.45
C PRO A 28 -15.82 -9.63 -3.46
N GLN A 29 -15.17 -9.22 -2.37
CA GLN A 29 -13.74 -9.37 -2.23
C GLN A 29 -13.37 -10.86 -2.22
N VAL A 30 -12.33 -11.21 -2.97
CA VAL A 30 -11.81 -12.57 -2.98
C VAL A 30 -11.18 -12.86 -1.62
N GLN A 31 -11.41 -14.07 -1.11
CA GLN A 31 -10.77 -14.51 0.14
C GLN A 31 -9.25 -14.58 -0.06
N VAL A 32 -8.50 -14.02 0.89
CA VAL A 32 -7.03 -14.02 0.88
C VAL A 32 -6.46 -15.10 1.82
N PRO A 33 -5.26 -15.64 1.54
CA PRO A 33 -4.40 -15.32 0.38
C PRO A 33 -4.97 -15.87 -0.94
N LEU A 34 -4.82 -15.10 -2.01
CA LEU A 34 -5.11 -15.51 -3.39
C LEU A 34 -3.78 -15.62 -4.16
N SER A 35 -3.52 -16.79 -4.73
CA SER A 35 -2.34 -17.04 -5.56
C SER A 35 -2.74 -18.07 -6.61
N LEU A 36 -3.15 -17.59 -7.78
CA LEU A 36 -3.56 -18.47 -8.89
C LEU A 36 -2.36 -18.94 -9.70
N ARG A 37 -1.28 -18.14 -9.71
CA ARG A 37 0.03 -18.52 -10.25
C ARG A 37 1.10 -18.43 -9.16
N PRO A 38 2.22 -19.17 -9.28
CA PRO A 38 3.26 -19.15 -8.26
C PRO A 38 3.92 -17.77 -8.04
N GLU A 39 3.79 -16.87 -9.01
CA GLU A 39 4.32 -15.51 -8.94
C GLU A 39 3.39 -14.55 -8.17
N ASP A 40 2.09 -14.85 -8.12
CA ASP A 40 1.07 -14.00 -7.49
C ASP A 40 1.16 -14.07 -5.97
N HIS A 41 1.16 -12.91 -5.31
CA HIS A 41 1.23 -12.80 -3.85
C HIS A 41 0.14 -11.88 -3.27
N TYR A 42 -1.11 -12.06 -3.73
CA TYR A 42 -2.27 -11.33 -3.20
C TYR A 42 -2.68 -11.82 -1.80
N TRP A 43 -1.88 -11.49 -0.80
CA TRP A 43 -2.02 -12.02 0.55
C TRP A 43 -2.81 -11.11 1.49
N PHE A 44 -3.10 -9.88 1.07
CA PHE A 44 -3.79 -8.88 1.88
C PHE A 44 -5.19 -8.57 1.34
N ALA A 45 -6.15 -8.49 2.26
CA ALA A 45 -7.47 -7.94 1.99
C ALA A 45 -7.39 -6.42 1.87
N ARG A 46 -8.43 -5.78 1.31
CA ARG A 46 -8.41 -4.31 1.27
C ARG A 46 -8.61 -3.72 2.66
N PRO A 47 -7.89 -2.63 2.98
CA PRO A 47 -7.99 -1.98 4.28
C PRO A 47 -9.22 -1.06 4.41
N ILE A 48 -10.01 -0.91 3.34
CA ILE A 48 -11.25 -0.14 3.27
C ILE A 48 -12.39 -1.01 2.74
N ALA A 49 -13.58 -0.81 3.32
CA ALA A 49 -14.80 -1.51 2.94
C ALA A 49 -15.20 -1.26 1.48
N ALA A 50 -15.85 -2.25 0.87
CA ALA A 50 -16.19 -2.23 -0.55
C ALA A 50 -17.34 -1.25 -0.93
N ASP A 51 -18.07 -0.72 0.04
CA ASP A 51 -19.08 0.33 -0.15
C ASP A 51 -18.47 1.73 -0.28
N ARG A 52 -17.14 1.85 -0.16
CA ARG A 52 -16.35 3.09 -0.29
C ARG A 52 -15.45 3.07 -1.52
N VAL A 53 -14.79 4.20 -1.77
CA VAL A 53 -13.69 4.27 -2.72
C VAL A 53 -12.53 3.44 -2.15
N ASN A 54 -12.36 2.25 -2.72
CA ASN A 54 -11.40 1.26 -2.25
C ASN A 54 -10.40 0.86 -3.34
N TRP A 55 -10.25 1.68 -4.38
CA TRP A 55 -9.25 1.52 -5.44
C TRP A 55 -8.16 2.60 -5.28
N PRO A 56 -6.90 2.33 -5.67
CA PRO A 56 -5.83 3.30 -5.55
C PRO A 56 -6.08 4.60 -6.33
N HIS A 57 -5.69 5.74 -5.75
CA HIS A 57 -5.75 7.04 -6.40
C HIS A 57 -4.87 7.06 -7.67
N PRO A 58 -5.42 7.42 -8.85
CA PRO A 58 -4.74 7.20 -10.13
C PRO A 58 -3.49 8.03 -10.35
N PHE A 59 -3.39 9.23 -9.76
CA PHE A 59 -2.28 10.17 -10.02
C PHE A 59 -1.17 10.13 -8.96
N TYR A 60 -1.30 9.28 -7.94
CA TYR A 60 -0.30 9.12 -6.90
C TYR A 60 -0.25 7.65 -6.47
N ARG A 61 0.13 6.77 -7.41
CA ARG A 61 0.36 5.34 -7.15
C ARG A 61 1.79 5.12 -6.68
N TYR A 62 2.07 3.92 -6.19
CA TYR A 62 3.39 3.51 -5.73
C TYR A 62 4.48 3.83 -6.78
N GLY A 63 5.60 4.36 -6.31
CA GLY A 63 6.72 4.76 -7.16
C GLY A 63 6.51 6.06 -7.94
N GLY A 64 5.29 6.60 -7.95
CA GLY A 64 4.96 7.87 -8.59
C GLY A 64 5.40 9.08 -7.76
N THR A 65 5.30 10.26 -8.38
CA THR A 65 5.40 11.55 -7.69
C THR A 65 4.16 12.35 -8.07
N TYR A 66 3.63 13.17 -7.16
CA TYR A 66 2.48 14.03 -7.48
C TYR A 66 2.97 15.15 -8.41
N TYR A 67 2.98 14.89 -9.72
CA TYR A 67 3.52 15.76 -10.78
C TYR A 67 4.97 16.22 -10.54
N GLY A 68 5.83 15.37 -9.96
CA GLY A 68 7.22 15.72 -9.64
C GLY A 68 7.40 16.63 -8.40
N LEU A 69 6.31 17.02 -7.73
CA LEU A 69 6.32 17.98 -6.63
C LEU A 69 6.46 17.33 -5.24
N MET A 70 6.12 16.05 -5.13
CA MET A 70 6.14 15.30 -3.87
C MET A 70 7.21 14.21 -3.88
N ALA A 71 7.55 13.72 -2.68
CA ALA A 71 8.38 12.53 -2.53
C ALA A 71 7.76 11.34 -3.28
N ILE A 72 8.62 10.35 -3.59
CA ILE A 72 8.18 9.07 -4.15
C ILE A 72 7.07 8.51 -3.27
N HIS A 73 5.97 8.10 -3.88
CA HIS A 73 4.90 7.49 -3.12
C HIS A 73 5.29 6.06 -2.72
N ALA A 74 5.34 5.82 -1.41
CA ALA A 74 5.76 4.56 -0.80
C ALA A 74 4.63 3.52 -0.65
N GLY A 75 3.42 3.87 -1.08
CA GLY A 75 2.24 3.03 -0.97
C GLY A 75 1.19 3.32 -2.03
N VAL A 76 -0.07 3.16 -1.65
CA VAL A 76 -1.25 3.57 -2.41
C VAL A 76 -2.20 4.34 -1.51
N ASP A 77 -2.93 5.27 -2.09
CA ASP A 77 -3.91 6.08 -1.38
C ASP A 77 -5.33 5.67 -1.79
N PHE A 78 -6.21 5.59 -0.79
CA PHE A 78 -7.64 5.37 -1.01
C PHE A 78 -8.40 6.61 -0.54
N ASP A 79 -8.90 7.40 -1.49
CA ASP A 79 -9.71 8.58 -1.19
C ASP A 79 -10.91 8.18 -0.33
N SER A 80 -11.08 8.81 0.82
CA SER A 80 -12.18 8.44 1.71
C SER A 80 -12.46 9.56 2.70
N PRO A 81 -13.73 9.92 2.97
CA PRO A 81 -14.06 10.94 3.94
C PRO A 81 -13.49 10.62 5.33
N THR A 82 -13.10 11.65 6.07
CA THR A 82 -12.72 11.55 7.49
C THR A 82 -13.80 10.78 8.27
N GLY A 83 -13.37 9.84 9.11
CA GLY A 83 -14.25 8.95 9.86
C GLY A 83 -14.54 7.60 9.19
N THR A 84 -14.14 7.40 7.92
CA THR A 84 -14.28 6.10 7.25
C THR A 84 -13.49 5.03 8.01
N PRO A 85 -14.08 3.87 8.36
CA PRO A 85 -13.36 2.81 9.06
C PRO A 85 -12.17 2.26 8.26
N ALA A 86 -11.02 2.13 8.92
CA ALA A 86 -9.83 1.47 8.38
C ALA A 86 -9.62 0.12 9.09
N TYR A 87 -9.36 -0.93 8.31
CA TYR A 87 -9.33 -2.32 8.78
C TYR A 87 -7.97 -2.97 8.55
N ALA A 88 -7.63 -3.96 9.39
CA ALA A 88 -6.44 -4.79 9.20
C ALA A 88 -6.53 -5.61 7.91
N ALA A 89 -5.57 -5.41 7.02
CA ALA A 89 -5.47 -6.11 5.74
C ALA A 89 -5.06 -7.59 5.89
N GLY A 90 -4.43 -7.96 7.01
CA GLY A 90 -3.98 -9.32 7.32
C GLY A 90 -3.80 -9.52 8.83
N PRO A 91 -3.76 -10.78 9.31
CA PRO A 91 -3.52 -11.06 10.72
C PRO A 91 -2.09 -10.68 11.13
N GLY A 92 -1.91 -10.27 12.37
CA GLY A 92 -0.62 -9.84 12.87
C GLY A 92 -0.65 -9.26 14.28
N VAL A 93 0.46 -8.65 14.65
CA VAL A 93 0.62 -7.88 15.88
C VAL A 93 0.88 -6.42 15.54
N VAL A 94 0.15 -5.51 16.18
CA VAL A 94 0.38 -4.06 16.06
C VAL A 94 1.73 -3.72 16.67
N VAL A 95 2.63 -3.15 15.86
CA VAL A 95 4.00 -2.76 16.28
C VAL A 95 4.20 -1.25 16.32
N TRP A 96 3.21 -0.48 15.86
CA TRP A 96 3.21 0.97 15.96
C TRP A 96 1.79 1.53 16.05
N THR A 97 1.62 2.55 16.88
CA THR A 97 0.43 3.41 16.93
C THR A 97 0.83 4.85 17.24
N GLY A 98 0.35 5.81 16.46
CA GLY A 98 0.55 7.24 16.70
C GLY A 98 1.47 7.90 15.67
N TYR A 99 1.93 9.11 15.99
CA TYR A 99 2.88 9.88 15.19
C TYR A 99 4.32 9.38 15.36
N GLY A 100 5.20 9.71 14.42
CA GLY A 100 6.64 9.48 14.42
C GLY A 100 7.08 8.20 13.68
N LEU A 101 6.24 7.63 12.81
CA LEU A 101 6.55 6.34 12.17
C LEU A 101 7.64 6.46 11.09
N TYR A 102 7.71 7.59 10.39
CA TYR A 102 8.77 7.84 9.40
C TYR A 102 10.15 8.03 10.06
N GLY A 103 10.15 8.51 11.31
CA GLY A 103 11.29 8.82 12.15
C GLY A 103 10.81 9.60 13.37
N ALA A 104 11.69 9.86 14.34
CA ALA A 104 11.36 10.63 15.55
C ALA A 104 11.12 12.15 15.28
N ASN A 105 10.48 12.47 14.15
CA ASN A 105 10.06 13.81 13.79
C ASN A 105 8.96 14.27 14.76
N PRO A 106 8.88 15.59 15.02
CA PRO A 106 7.73 16.13 15.74
C PRO A 106 6.44 15.89 14.94
N PRO A 107 5.26 15.81 15.59
CA PRO A 107 3.98 15.48 14.94
C PRO A 107 3.63 16.34 13.73
N GLU A 108 4.00 17.63 13.77
CA GLU A 108 3.78 18.59 12.68
C GLU A 108 4.56 18.26 11.39
N ASP A 109 5.67 17.53 11.49
CA ASP A 109 6.54 17.16 10.37
C ASP A 109 6.49 15.65 10.06
N ASP A 110 5.57 14.91 10.68
CA ASP A 110 5.39 13.49 10.41
C ASP A 110 4.60 13.29 9.10
N PRO A 111 5.22 12.76 8.02
CA PRO A 111 4.52 12.59 6.77
C PRO A 111 3.32 11.66 6.90
N TYR A 112 3.37 10.65 7.79
CA TYR A 112 2.25 9.71 7.94
C TYR A 112 1.14 10.20 8.86
N GLY A 113 1.39 11.21 9.70
CA GLY A 113 0.46 11.60 10.75
C GLY A 113 0.18 10.46 11.75
N LEU A 114 -1.06 10.35 12.24
CA LEU A 114 -1.45 9.20 13.05
C LEU A 114 -1.42 7.94 12.18
N ALA A 115 -0.54 7.01 12.53
CA ALA A 115 -0.37 5.77 11.81
C ALA A 115 -0.54 4.55 12.70
N VAL A 116 -0.90 3.43 12.07
CA VAL A 116 -0.80 2.08 12.63
C VAL A 116 0.14 1.28 11.74
N ALA A 117 1.02 0.47 12.34
CA ALA A 117 1.78 -0.55 11.61
C ALA A 117 1.57 -1.92 12.22
N ILE A 118 1.36 -2.92 11.37
CA ILE A 118 1.16 -4.32 11.75
C ILE A 118 2.36 -5.12 11.27
N ARG A 119 2.95 -5.93 12.15
CA ARG A 119 3.88 -7.01 11.79
C ARG A 119 3.08 -8.28 11.60
N HIS A 120 3.16 -8.89 10.42
CA HIS A 120 2.37 -10.06 10.10
C HIS A 120 3.00 -11.36 10.59
N ASP A 121 2.14 -12.35 10.83
CA ASP A 121 2.51 -13.69 11.33
C ASP A 121 3.03 -14.60 10.22
N PHE A 122 3.01 -14.10 8.98
CA PHE A 122 3.46 -14.74 7.76
C PHE A 122 4.50 -13.85 7.07
N GLY A 123 5.24 -14.43 6.13
CA GLY A 123 6.37 -13.77 5.48
C GLY A 123 6.53 -14.13 4.01
N TYR A 124 7.29 -13.31 3.30
CA TYR A 124 7.60 -13.49 1.88
C TYR A 124 9.09 -13.79 1.71
N ARG A 125 9.43 -14.89 1.05
CA ARG A 125 10.82 -15.32 0.79
C ARG A 125 11.71 -15.31 2.05
N GLY A 126 11.13 -15.69 3.18
CA GLY A 126 11.79 -15.68 4.49
C GLY A 126 12.08 -14.30 5.07
N GLN A 127 11.30 -13.31 4.68
CA GLN A 127 11.30 -11.98 5.26
C GLN A 127 9.96 -11.69 5.91
N VAL A 128 9.99 -10.92 6.99
CA VAL A 128 8.78 -10.48 7.70
C VAL A 128 8.03 -9.47 6.84
N LEU A 129 6.70 -9.54 6.83
CA LEU A 129 5.85 -8.54 6.18
C LEU A 129 5.30 -7.55 7.20
N TYR A 130 5.18 -6.30 6.76
CA TYR A 130 4.48 -5.26 7.50
C TYR A 130 3.45 -4.57 6.60
N THR A 131 2.36 -4.12 7.20
CA THR A 131 1.45 -3.15 6.57
C THR A 131 1.38 -1.89 7.41
N LEU A 132 1.25 -0.75 6.73
CA LEU A 132 1.11 0.58 7.33
C LEU A 132 -0.22 1.19 6.91
N TYR A 133 -0.86 1.88 7.85
CA TYR A 133 -2.12 2.60 7.68
C TYR A 133 -1.91 4.02 8.19
N GLY A 134 -1.78 4.99 7.27
CA GLY A 134 -1.45 6.38 7.56
C GLY A 134 -2.65 7.32 7.54
N HIS A 135 -2.40 8.57 7.94
CA HIS A 135 -3.34 9.69 7.91
C HIS A 135 -4.64 9.48 8.70
N LEU A 136 -4.60 8.69 9.77
CA LEU A 136 -5.79 8.39 10.54
C LEU A 136 -6.29 9.62 11.33
N SER A 137 -7.60 9.75 11.51
CA SER A 137 -8.16 10.74 12.46
C SER A 137 -8.21 10.18 13.89
N LYS A 138 -8.25 8.85 14.01
CA LYS A 138 -8.35 8.14 15.27
C LYS A 138 -7.76 6.74 15.14
N ILE A 139 -7.14 6.26 16.22
CA ILE A 139 -6.65 4.89 16.38
C ILE A 139 -7.51 4.18 17.44
N ASN A 140 -7.88 2.94 17.14
CA ASN A 140 -8.72 2.07 17.98
C ASN A 140 -7.96 0.84 18.52
N VAL A 141 -6.67 0.74 18.22
CA VAL A 141 -5.78 -0.36 18.63
C VAL A 141 -4.57 0.17 19.40
N TRP A 142 -3.81 -0.70 20.05
CA TRP A 142 -2.58 -0.36 20.76
C TRP A 142 -1.44 -1.30 20.38
N VAL A 143 -0.19 -0.86 20.61
CA VAL A 143 1.01 -1.70 20.41
C VAL A 143 0.90 -3.01 21.19
N ASP A 144 1.41 -4.09 20.62
CA ASP A 144 1.32 -5.48 21.08
C ASP A 144 -0.07 -6.13 21.00
N GLN A 145 -1.09 -5.41 20.52
CA GLN A 145 -2.39 -6.01 20.23
C GLN A 145 -2.29 -6.97 19.03
N THR A 146 -2.80 -8.20 19.20
CA THR A 146 -3.04 -9.12 18.08
C THR A 146 -4.32 -8.74 17.35
N VAL A 147 -4.26 -8.70 16.02
CA VAL A 147 -5.38 -8.39 15.14
C VAL A 147 -5.55 -9.48 14.08
N LYS A 148 -6.78 -9.66 13.62
CA LYS A 148 -7.16 -10.52 12.50
C LYS A 148 -7.51 -9.66 11.29
N THR A 149 -7.50 -10.26 10.11
CA THR A 149 -8.03 -9.60 8.90
C THR A 149 -9.44 -9.08 9.15
N GLY A 150 -9.67 -7.81 8.82
CA GLY A 150 -10.96 -7.15 8.99
C GLY A 150 -11.20 -6.53 10.38
N ASP A 151 -10.26 -6.66 11.33
CA ASP A 151 -10.37 -5.96 12.61
C ASP A 151 -10.26 -4.43 12.41
N LEU A 152 -11.07 -3.68 13.14
CA LEU A 152 -11.09 -2.22 13.08
C LEU A 152 -9.82 -1.64 13.72
N LEU A 153 -9.00 -0.96 12.92
CA LEU A 153 -7.77 -0.30 13.39
C LEU A 153 -8.00 1.13 13.84
N GLY A 154 -8.94 1.82 13.20
CA GLY A 154 -9.15 3.24 13.38
C GLY A 154 -10.08 3.83 12.34
N ALA A 155 -9.95 5.14 12.12
CA ALA A 155 -10.71 5.85 11.13
C ALA A 155 -9.81 6.72 10.26
N VAL A 156 -10.10 6.76 8.96
CA VAL A 156 -9.50 7.67 7.98
C VAL A 156 -9.59 9.11 8.48
N GLY A 157 -8.58 9.90 8.18
CA GLY A 157 -8.52 11.31 8.51
C GLY A 157 -7.62 12.04 7.54
N GLU A 158 -7.00 13.08 8.08
CA GLU A 158 -6.24 14.07 7.33
C GLU A 158 -5.07 14.61 8.17
N THR A 159 -4.46 13.74 8.98
CA THR A 159 -3.28 14.07 9.78
C THR A 159 -1.98 13.83 9.00
N GLY A 160 -0.95 14.60 9.31
CA GLY A 160 0.36 14.51 8.63
C GLY A 160 0.38 15.34 7.36
N ASN A 161 1.23 14.95 6.40
CA ASN A 161 1.40 15.70 5.15
C ASN A 161 0.41 15.23 4.08
N VAL A 162 -0.79 15.82 4.07
CA VAL A 162 -1.88 15.45 3.16
C VAL A 162 -2.51 16.67 2.49
N THR A 163 -3.14 16.46 1.33
CA THR A 163 -3.94 17.48 0.63
C THR A 163 -5.44 17.37 0.90
N GLY A 164 -5.88 16.25 1.48
CA GLY A 164 -7.26 15.95 1.80
C GLY A 164 -7.39 14.57 2.44
N PRO A 165 -8.60 14.18 2.87
CA PRO A 165 -8.81 12.94 3.62
C PRO A 165 -8.70 11.71 2.73
N HIS A 166 -7.83 10.78 3.13
CA HIS A 166 -7.59 9.50 2.46
C HIS A 166 -6.89 8.52 3.41
N LEU A 167 -6.95 7.23 3.09
CA LEU A 167 -6.10 6.24 3.74
C LEU A 167 -4.86 6.01 2.91
N HIS A 168 -3.70 6.27 3.49
CA HIS A 168 -2.43 5.82 2.93
C HIS A 168 -2.11 4.41 3.39
N PHE A 169 -1.79 3.51 2.45
CA PHE A 169 -1.52 2.10 2.72
C PHE A 169 -0.21 1.66 2.09
N GLU A 170 0.66 1.04 2.90
CA GLU A 170 1.92 0.46 2.42
C GLU A 170 2.01 -1.03 2.74
N VAL A 171 2.78 -1.73 1.91
CA VAL A 171 3.30 -3.07 2.19
C VAL A 171 4.82 -2.97 2.25
N ARG A 172 5.43 -3.53 3.30
CA ARG A 172 6.89 -3.52 3.51
C ARG A 172 7.42 -4.93 3.71
N VAL A 173 8.60 -5.20 3.17
CA VAL A 173 9.27 -6.51 3.23
C VAL A 173 10.57 -6.39 4.02
N GLY A 174 10.77 -7.26 5.01
CA GLY A 174 11.99 -7.34 5.81
C GLY A 174 12.02 -6.34 6.97
N GLU A 175 11.88 -5.04 6.68
CA GLU A 175 11.97 -3.96 7.67
C GLU A 175 10.71 -3.09 7.71
N ASN A 176 10.33 -2.60 8.89
CA ASN A 176 9.26 -1.62 9.04
C ASN A 176 9.79 -0.19 8.78
N ARG A 177 10.22 0.10 7.54
CA ARG A 177 10.77 1.41 7.14
C ARG A 177 10.32 1.82 5.74
N TYR A 178 10.29 3.13 5.49
CA TYR A 178 9.94 3.72 4.19
C TYR A 178 10.72 3.14 3.01
N ARG A 179 12.01 2.81 3.18
CA ARG A 179 12.84 2.26 2.09
C ARG A 179 12.60 0.77 1.80
N ALA A 180 11.80 0.08 2.60
CA ALA A 180 11.54 -1.35 2.50
C ALA A 180 10.18 -1.66 1.85
N THR A 181 9.53 -0.65 1.27
CA THR A 181 8.21 -0.76 0.66
C THR A 181 8.24 -1.54 -0.63
N ARG A 182 7.12 -2.16 -0.99
CA ARG A 182 6.83 -2.75 -2.29
C ARG A 182 5.48 -2.23 -2.78
N ASN A 183 5.19 -2.40 -4.07
CA ASN A 183 3.93 -1.92 -4.64
C ASN A 183 2.71 -2.65 -4.05
N PRO A 184 1.87 -2.02 -3.20
CA PRO A 184 0.75 -2.70 -2.55
C PRO A 184 -0.25 -3.34 -3.51
N GLU A 185 -0.33 -2.85 -4.75
CA GLU A 185 -1.22 -3.36 -5.77
C GLU A 185 -0.93 -4.81 -6.21
N LEU A 186 0.29 -5.30 -5.99
CA LEU A 186 0.67 -6.70 -6.22
C LEU A 186 0.37 -7.61 -5.01
N TRP A 187 0.01 -7.02 -3.87
CA TRP A 187 -0.27 -7.74 -2.63
C TRP A 187 -1.74 -7.72 -2.21
N LEU A 188 -2.50 -6.76 -2.72
CA LEU A 188 -3.93 -6.64 -2.50
C LEU A 188 -4.70 -7.50 -3.50
N ALA A 189 -5.59 -8.36 -3.01
CA ALA A 189 -6.44 -9.13 -3.91
C ALA A 189 -7.34 -8.22 -4.77
N PRO A 190 -7.37 -8.43 -6.10
CA PRO A 190 -8.31 -7.73 -6.96
C PRO A 190 -9.75 -8.21 -6.67
N PRO A 191 -10.77 -7.39 -6.98
CA PRO A 191 -12.16 -7.82 -6.92
C PRO A 191 -12.42 -9.02 -7.82
N SER A 192 -13.42 -9.84 -7.49
CA SER A 192 -13.79 -10.99 -8.33
C SER A 192 -14.13 -10.56 -9.78
N GLY A 193 -13.49 -11.19 -10.77
CA GLY A 193 -13.65 -10.81 -12.19
C GLY A 193 -12.71 -9.69 -12.66
N TRP A 194 -11.75 -9.28 -11.82
CA TRP A 194 -10.78 -8.24 -12.11
C TRP A 194 -9.37 -8.80 -11.94
N GLY A 195 -8.41 -8.27 -12.68
CA GLY A 195 -7.00 -8.62 -12.62
C GLY A 195 -6.10 -7.42 -12.43
N VAL A 196 -4.79 -7.67 -12.41
CA VAL A 196 -3.75 -6.65 -12.29
C VAL A 196 -2.90 -6.66 -13.55
N LEU A 197 -2.56 -5.49 -14.07
CA LEU A 197 -1.52 -5.32 -15.10
C LEU A 197 -0.25 -4.85 -14.40
N ALA A 198 0.80 -5.66 -14.45
CA ALA A 198 2.16 -5.24 -14.08
C ALA A 198 2.98 -5.13 -15.36
N GLY A 199 3.98 -4.26 -15.36
CA GLY A 199 4.90 -4.28 -16.49
C GLY A 199 6.21 -3.59 -16.25
N ARG A 200 7.12 -3.88 -17.18
CA ARG A 200 8.47 -3.36 -17.21
C ARG A 200 8.65 -2.57 -18.49
N LEU A 201 8.86 -1.27 -18.36
CA LEU A 201 9.15 -0.33 -19.43
C LEU A 201 10.64 0.00 -19.43
N VAL A 202 11.36 -0.42 -20.47
CA VAL A 202 12.82 -0.27 -20.56
C VAL A 202 13.28 0.34 -21.88
N ASP A 203 14.45 0.97 -21.84
CA ASP A 203 15.16 1.42 -23.03
C ASP A 203 15.83 0.25 -23.78
N GLN A 204 16.53 0.57 -24.87
CA GLN A 204 17.21 -0.40 -25.73
C GLN A 204 18.27 -1.26 -25.00
N ILE A 205 18.75 -0.80 -23.84
CA ILE A 205 19.78 -1.47 -23.03
C ILE A 205 19.24 -1.96 -21.67
N ASP A 206 17.93 -2.22 -21.59
CA ASP A 206 17.23 -2.81 -20.44
C ASP A 206 17.19 -1.94 -19.18
N ARG A 207 17.44 -0.62 -19.30
CA ARG A 207 17.30 0.32 -18.19
C ARG A 207 15.84 0.78 -18.06
N PRO A 208 15.27 0.81 -16.84
CA PRO A 208 13.91 1.32 -16.64
C PRO A 208 13.77 2.77 -17.11
N ILE A 209 12.71 3.06 -17.86
CA ILE A 209 12.36 4.43 -18.28
C ILE A 209 11.47 5.04 -17.19
N PRO A 210 11.91 6.10 -16.48
CA PRO A 210 11.16 6.66 -15.38
C PRO A 210 10.07 7.65 -15.83
N ALA A 211 9.01 7.76 -15.03
CA ALA A 211 7.95 8.77 -15.19
C ALA A 211 7.31 8.85 -16.60
N ALA A 212 7.32 7.73 -17.34
CA ALA A 212 6.68 7.66 -18.65
C ALA A 212 5.17 7.45 -18.48
N GLU A 213 4.38 8.10 -19.34
CA GLU A 213 2.93 7.96 -19.35
C GLU A 213 2.51 6.76 -20.20
N ILE A 214 1.85 5.78 -19.57
CA ILE A 214 1.34 4.56 -20.21
C ILE A 214 -0.19 4.61 -20.26
N HIS A 215 -0.71 4.49 -21.46
CA HIS A 215 -2.14 4.44 -21.76
C HIS A 215 -2.60 2.99 -21.82
N VAL A 216 -3.63 2.65 -21.06
CA VAL A 216 -4.24 1.33 -21.01
C VAL A 216 -5.70 1.47 -21.37
N LYS A 217 -6.12 0.94 -22.52
CA LYS A 217 -7.48 1.12 -23.06
C LYS A 217 -8.20 -0.21 -23.22
N SER A 218 -9.36 -0.35 -22.59
CA SER A 218 -10.26 -1.49 -22.78
C SER A 218 -10.77 -1.50 -24.21
N GLN A 219 -10.56 -2.61 -24.92
CA GLN A 219 -11.05 -2.77 -26.29
C GLN A 219 -12.55 -3.02 -26.35
N GLU A 220 -13.13 -3.54 -25.27
CA GLU A 220 -14.56 -3.83 -25.19
C GLU A 220 -15.38 -2.57 -24.89
N THR A 221 -14.94 -1.78 -23.90
CA THR A 221 -15.71 -0.62 -23.42
C THR A 221 -15.21 0.71 -23.98
N GLY A 222 -14.01 0.74 -24.56
CA GLY A 222 -13.34 1.97 -24.97
C GLY A 222 -12.81 2.83 -23.82
N ARG A 223 -13.03 2.42 -22.56
CA ARG A 223 -12.55 3.12 -21.37
C ARG A 223 -11.03 3.09 -21.33
N GLU A 224 -10.43 4.20 -20.92
CA GLU A 224 -9.00 4.39 -20.86
C GLU A 224 -8.55 4.74 -19.43
N TRP A 225 -7.40 4.20 -19.06
CA TRP A 225 -6.69 4.47 -17.83
C TRP A 225 -5.28 4.93 -18.17
N VAL A 226 -4.74 5.81 -17.34
CA VAL A 226 -3.36 6.29 -17.45
C VAL A 226 -2.61 5.86 -16.21
N VAL A 227 -1.44 5.28 -16.40
CA VAL A 227 -0.50 4.92 -15.33
C VAL A 227 0.88 5.45 -15.70
N PHE A 228 1.67 5.84 -14.70
CA PHE A 228 3.04 6.28 -14.90
C PHE A 228 4.02 5.19 -14.49
N SER A 229 5.12 5.06 -15.23
CA SER A 229 6.25 4.29 -14.71
C SER A 229 6.89 4.99 -13.52
N TYR A 230 7.53 4.22 -12.65
CA TYR A 230 8.14 4.68 -11.41
C TYR A 230 9.08 5.87 -11.68
N ALA A 231 8.97 6.91 -10.86
CA ALA A 231 9.63 8.18 -11.10
C ALA A 231 11.15 8.14 -10.91
N GLN A 232 11.67 7.14 -10.17
CA GLN A 232 13.09 6.99 -9.88
C GLN A 232 13.49 5.51 -9.83
N LEU A 233 14.77 5.24 -10.06
CA LEU A 233 15.36 3.89 -10.01
C LEU A 233 15.54 3.35 -8.57
N THR A 234 15.22 4.14 -7.56
CA THR A 234 15.31 3.78 -6.13
C THR A 234 14.03 3.15 -5.60
N VAL A 235 12.98 3.09 -6.42
CA VAL A 235 11.73 2.40 -6.10
C VAL A 235 11.98 0.90 -6.15
N ASN A 236 11.56 0.17 -5.11
CA ASN A 236 11.74 -1.27 -5.08
C ASN A 236 10.67 -1.94 -5.96
N PRO A 237 11.05 -2.66 -7.04
CA PRO A 237 10.12 -3.47 -7.82
C PRO A 237 9.79 -4.77 -7.07
N ASP A 238 8.95 -5.65 -7.59
CA ASP A 238 8.83 -7.04 -7.14
C ASP A 238 10.03 -7.90 -7.58
N ASP A 239 10.33 -8.94 -6.81
CA ASP A 239 11.48 -9.82 -7.04
C ASP A 239 11.33 -10.73 -8.28
N ILE A 240 10.11 -10.93 -8.77
CA ILE A 240 9.81 -11.76 -9.94
C ILE A 240 9.56 -10.87 -11.16
N TYR A 241 8.67 -9.88 -11.01
CA TYR A 241 8.25 -9.04 -12.12
C TYR A 241 9.30 -8.01 -12.53
N ASP A 242 10.15 -7.56 -11.59
CA ASP A 242 11.08 -6.45 -11.80
C ASP A 242 10.35 -5.27 -12.47
N GLU A 243 9.10 -5.01 -12.03
CA GLU A 243 8.18 -4.09 -12.66
C GLU A 243 8.55 -2.65 -12.36
N ASN A 244 8.21 -1.75 -13.27
CA ASN A 244 8.27 -0.33 -13.01
C ASN A 244 6.94 0.39 -13.25
N PHE A 245 5.84 -0.35 -13.42
CA PHE A 245 4.50 0.18 -13.32
C PHE A 245 3.51 -0.94 -12.96
N VAL A 246 2.44 -0.57 -12.26
CA VAL A 246 1.33 -1.47 -11.94
C VAL A 246 0.02 -0.70 -12.05
N LEU A 247 -0.97 -1.34 -12.65
CA LEU A 247 -2.35 -0.90 -12.70
C LEU A 247 -3.24 -2.06 -12.26
N SER A 248 -3.64 -2.05 -10.98
CA SER A 248 -4.66 -2.97 -10.49
C SER A 248 -6.07 -2.52 -10.87
N ASP A 249 -7.04 -3.35 -10.53
CA ASP A 249 -8.45 -3.07 -10.74
C ASP A 249 -8.80 -2.85 -12.21
N LEU A 250 -8.35 -3.78 -13.06
CA LEU A 250 -8.81 -3.89 -14.43
C LEU A 250 -9.85 -5.02 -14.54
N PRO A 251 -11.08 -4.74 -15.02
CA PRO A 251 -12.02 -5.79 -15.40
C PRO A 251 -11.38 -6.81 -16.35
N GLU A 252 -11.88 -8.05 -16.32
CA GLU A 252 -11.54 -9.05 -17.33
C GLU A 252 -11.72 -8.50 -18.74
N GLY A 253 -10.76 -8.80 -19.63
CA GLY A 253 -10.92 -8.48 -21.04
C GLY A 253 -9.62 -8.15 -21.76
N LYS A 254 -9.77 -7.69 -23.00
CA LYS A 254 -8.65 -7.27 -23.86
C LYS A 254 -8.37 -5.78 -23.70
N TYR A 255 -7.09 -5.46 -23.58
CA TYR A 255 -6.60 -4.11 -23.41
C TYR A 255 -5.50 -3.81 -24.43
N ALA A 256 -5.57 -2.62 -25.03
CA ALA A 256 -4.45 -2.04 -25.76
C ALA A 256 -3.60 -1.25 -24.76
N VAL A 257 -2.29 -1.51 -24.73
CA VAL A 257 -1.32 -0.81 -23.91
C VAL A 257 -0.40 -0.03 -24.83
N THR A 258 -0.29 1.28 -24.62
CA THR A 258 0.49 2.18 -25.49
C THR A 258 1.31 3.15 -24.65
N VAL A 259 2.57 3.35 -25.05
CA VAL A 259 3.48 4.34 -24.45
C VAL A 259 4.22 5.06 -25.56
N ALA A 260 4.30 6.38 -25.46
CA ALA A 260 5.11 7.22 -26.33
C ALA A 260 6.43 7.55 -25.63
N ILE A 261 7.56 7.25 -26.28
CA ILE A 261 8.91 7.47 -25.78
C ILE A 261 9.66 8.30 -26.81
N ALA A 262 9.78 9.61 -26.58
CA ALA A 262 10.43 10.54 -27.52
C ALA A 262 9.91 10.39 -28.97
N GLU A 263 10.68 9.73 -29.85
CA GLU A 263 10.35 9.51 -31.27
C GLU A 263 9.76 8.12 -31.56
N SER A 264 9.63 7.25 -30.55
CA SER A 264 9.06 5.90 -30.69
C SER A 264 7.72 5.78 -29.97
N THR A 265 6.87 4.89 -30.46
CA THR A 265 5.64 4.48 -29.78
C THR A 265 5.66 2.97 -29.67
N ILE A 266 5.58 2.47 -28.45
CA ILE A 266 5.40 1.04 -28.19
C ILE A 266 3.92 0.82 -27.95
N SER A 267 3.32 -0.10 -28.69
CA SER A 267 1.93 -0.50 -28.51
C SER A 267 1.81 -2.01 -28.61
N GLY A 268 0.85 -2.57 -27.88
CA GLY A 268 0.52 -3.99 -27.95
C GLY A 268 -0.79 -4.30 -27.23
N GLU A 269 -1.17 -5.57 -27.24
CA GLU A 269 -2.39 -6.05 -26.59
C GLU A 269 -2.08 -7.01 -25.45
N VAL A 270 -2.84 -6.93 -24.37
CA VAL A 270 -2.79 -7.87 -23.25
C VAL A 270 -4.20 -8.29 -22.87
N TYR A 271 -4.38 -9.55 -22.51
CA TYR A 271 -5.61 -10.04 -21.89
C TYR A 271 -5.46 -10.02 -20.38
N ILE A 272 -6.38 -9.38 -19.68
CA ILE A 272 -6.41 -9.34 -18.23
C ILE A 272 -7.22 -10.53 -17.73
N HIS A 273 -6.53 -11.52 -17.15
CA HIS A 273 -7.15 -12.64 -16.48
C HIS A 273 -7.57 -12.28 -15.05
N PRO A 274 -8.80 -12.59 -14.62
CA PRO A 274 -9.25 -12.37 -13.25
C PRO A 274 -8.39 -13.05 -12.20
N GLY A 275 -8.10 -12.35 -11.11
CA GLY A 275 -7.34 -12.88 -9.97
C GLY A 275 -5.88 -13.19 -10.27
N GLN A 276 -5.32 -12.66 -11.36
CA GLN A 276 -3.95 -12.91 -11.80
C GLN A 276 -3.22 -11.60 -12.09
N THR A 277 -1.90 -11.62 -11.91
CA THR A 277 -1.01 -10.59 -12.43
C THR A 277 -0.71 -10.91 -13.89
N ASN A 278 -1.05 -9.97 -14.76
CA ASN A 278 -0.80 -10.03 -16.20
C ASN A 278 0.39 -9.14 -16.47
N PHE A 279 1.46 -9.70 -17.02
CA PHE A 279 2.74 -9.01 -17.17
C PHE A 279 3.00 -8.62 -18.62
N VAL A 280 3.54 -7.42 -18.82
CA VAL A 280 4.05 -6.95 -20.11
C VAL A 280 5.46 -6.38 -19.98
N LEU A 281 6.34 -6.75 -20.90
CA LEU A 281 7.63 -6.11 -21.11
C LEU A 281 7.50 -5.17 -22.32
N MET A 282 7.70 -3.89 -22.12
CA MET A 282 7.72 -2.86 -23.16
C MET A 282 9.15 -2.37 -23.32
N LYS A 283 9.79 -2.70 -24.45
CA LYS A 283 11.19 -2.37 -24.71
C LYS A 283 11.33 -1.48 -25.93
N ASP A 284 11.96 -0.32 -25.76
CA ASP A 284 12.24 0.60 -26.85
C ASP A 284 13.06 -0.08 -27.96
N GLY A 285 12.66 0.14 -29.21
CA GLY A 285 13.22 -0.53 -30.39
C GLY A 285 12.84 -2.00 -30.60
N VAL A 286 12.14 -2.65 -29.65
CA VAL A 286 11.71 -4.06 -29.78
C VAL A 286 10.20 -4.20 -29.87
N GLY A 287 9.44 -3.50 -29.02
CA GLY A 287 7.99 -3.62 -28.94
C GLY A 287 7.51 -4.10 -27.58
N MET A 288 6.31 -4.67 -27.56
CA MET A 288 5.70 -5.24 -26.35
C MET A 288 5.71 -6.77 -26.41
N ILE A 289 6.10 -7.39 -25.30
CA ILE A 289 6.13 -8.84 -25.09
C ILE A 289 5.19 -9.17 -23.93
N VAL A 290 4.33 -10.17 -24.10
CA VAL A 290 3.32 -10.58 -23.12
C VAL A 290 3.61 -12.01 -22.67
N GLU A 291 4.58 -12.15 -21.77
CA GLU A 291 4.91 -13.42 -21.12
C GLU A 291 5.31 -13.14 -19.67
N PRO A 292 4.91 -13.96 -18.69
CA PRO A 292 5.39 -13.80 -17.33
C PRO A 292 6.92 -13.95 -17.29
N PRO A 293 7.61 -13.22 -16.41
CA PRO A 293 9.05 -13.42 -16.21
C PRO A 293 9.31 -14.86 -15.81
N ILE A 294 10.38 -15.46 -16.35
CA ILE A 294 10.79 -16.81 -15.98
C ILE A 294 11.09 -16.82 -14.48
N LEU A 295 10.35 -17.61 -13.71
CA LEU A 295 10.68 -17.92 -12.32
C LEU A 295 12.12 -18.43 -12.27
N GLN A 296 13.05 -17.61 -11.80
CA GLN A 296 14.34 -18.15 -11.39
C GLN A 296 14.05 -19.09 -10.22
N PRO A 297 14.51 -20.35 -10.25
CA PRO A 297 14.32 -21.25 -9.12
C PRO A 297 14.94 -20.55 -7.90
N ALA A 298 14.10 -20.20 -6.93
CA ALA A 298 14.57 -19.58 -5.70
C ALA A 298 15.65 -20.47 -5.12
N THR A 299 16.89 -19.97 -5.02
CA THR A 299 17.93 -20.66 -4.27
C THR A 299 17.40 -20.80 -2.86
N LEU A 300 17.00 -22.01 -2.48
CA LEU A 300 16.56 -22.32 -1.12
C LEU A 300 17.75 -22.05 -0.21
N ILE A 301 17.78 -20.87 0.42
CA ILE A 301 18.64 -20.64 1.57
C ILE A 301 17.79 -21.10 2.76
N PRO A 302 18.06 -22.29 3.35
CA PRO A 302 17.29 -22.72 4.51
C PRO A 302 17.45 -21.68 5.62
N TYR A 303 16.33 -21.32 6.25
CA TYR A 303 16.32 -20.54 7.48
C TYR A 303 17.27 -21.17 8.49
N SER A 304 18.24 -20.40 8.96
CA SER A 304 19.03 -20.76 10.14
C SER A 304 18.11 -20.69 11.35
N THR A 305 17.78 -21.85 11.93
CA THR A 305 17.04 -21.97 13.20
C THR A 305 17.87 -21.58 14.42
N LYS A 306 18.99 -20.88 14.25
CA LYS A 306 19.78 -20.43 15.40
C LYS A 306 19.03 -19.31 16.12
N THR A 307 18.38 -19.69 17.21
CA THR A 307 17.98 -18.80 18.29
C THR A 307 19.12 -17.83 18.58
N PRO A 308 18.92 -16.51 18.57
CA PRO A 308 19.96 -15.58 18.96
C PRO A 308 20.38 -15.88 20.38
N THR A 309 21.64 -16.29 20.55
CA THR A 309 22.27 -16.41 21.88
C THR A 309 22.24 -15.02 22.51
N PRO A 310 21.68 -14.83 23.71
CA PRO A 310 21.70 -13.53 24.36
C PRO A 310 23.15 -13.09 24.58
N THR A 311 23.50 -11.92 24.05
CA THR A 311 24.76 -11.26 24.35
C THR A 311 24.81 -10.98 25.86
N PRO A 312 25.85 -11.41 26.60
CA PRO A 312 25.94 -11.11 28.01
C PRO A 312 25.99 -9.59 28.22
N THR A 313 25.05 -9.09 29.02
CA THR A 313 25.02 -7.70 29.46
C THR A 313 26.32 -7.38 30.19
N VAL A 314 27.15 -6.51 29.59
CA VAL A 314 28.30 -5.94 30.29
C VAL A 314 27.74 -5.03 31.39
N THR A 315 27.80 -5.53 32.62
CA THR A 315 27.46 -4.74 33.80
C THR A 315 28.53 -3.66 33.95
N ARG A 316 28.18 -2.41 33.61
CA ARG A 316 29.04 -1.27 33.95
C ARG A 316 29.01 -1.07 35.46
N THR A 317 30.13 -1.35 36.11
CA THR A 317 30.37 -1.00 37.51
C THR A 317 30.23 0.53 37.68
N PRO A 318 29.56 1.03 38.74
CA PRO A 318 29.49 2.47 38.97
C PRO A 318 30.89 3.02 39.26
N SER A 319 31.25 4.10 38.56
CA SER A 319 32.48 4.86 38.79
C SER A 319 32.43 5.47 40.20
N ALA A 320 33.48 5.28 40.98
CA ALA A 320 33.66 5.89 42.28
C ALA A 320 33.71 7.43 42.16
N THR A 321 32.96 8.11 43.00
CA THR A 321 32.97 9.56 43.19
C THR A 321 34.34 10.01 43.70
N PRO A 322 34.98 11.05 43.14
CA PRO A 322 36.21 11.59 43.71
C PRO A 322 35.91 12.40 44.97
N THR A 323 36.57 12.01 46.07
CA THR A 323 36.61 12.74 47.34
C THR A 323 37.31 14.08 47.16
N VAL A 324 36.60 15.18 47.42
CA VAL A 324 37.18 16.52 47.51
C VAL A 324 37.76 16.70 48.91
N THR A 325 39.09 16.83 49.01
CA THR A 325 39.79 17.25 50.23
C THR A 325 39.78 18.78 50.32
N PRO A 326 39.43 19.40 51.45
CA PRO A 326 39.54 20.85 51.61
C PRO A 326 40.97 21.21 52.03
N THR A 327 41.62 22.10 51.27
CA THR A 327 42.86 22.75 51.72
C THR A 327 42.51 24.06 52.43
N ARG A 328 43.14 24.24 53.58
CA ARG A 328 43.14 25.44 54.42
C ARG A 328 43.99 26.55 53.80
#